data_AF-A0A318UIC9-F1
#
_entry.id   AF-A0A318UIC9-F1
#
_cell.length_a   1.000
_cell.length_b   1.000
_cell.length_c   1.000
_cell.angle_alpha   90.00
_cell.angle_beta   90.00
_cell.angle_gamma   90.00
#
_symmetry.space_group_name_H-M   'P 1'
#
loop_
_entity.id
_entity.type
_entity.pdbx_description
1 polymer ?
#
loop_
_entity_poly.entity_id
_entity_poly.type
_entity_poly.pdbx_seq_one_letter_code
_entity_poly.pdbx_strand_id
1 'polypeptide(L)'
;MKTILPLLLSFVFQLSASAQNNGKVVHLQQKNKLKEQLSRFLDKDQVLLDFKTGDLNNDGKPDVILIGTTETDNEKNRKVYLLICVGKDSFKVTATNSNIIGCAVCGGAGAGDPYRKIVLSKGGFSFVQLYGASDKTETTIAFKYNPKRKSWFLSKNNMRSYSSRPEENPGNEIKVVQTESRKGDYGKLKFEDYR
;
A
#
# COMPACT_ATOMS: atom_id res chain seq x y z
N MET A 1 26.14 -2.88 78.13
CA MET A 1 25.60 -1.51 78.32
C MET A 1 24.51 -1.27 77.30
N LYS A 2 23.39 -0.72 77.77
CA LYS A 2 22.22 -0.26 77.02
C LYS A 2 22.61 0.83 76.03
N THR A 3 21.97 0.85 74.85
CA THR A 3 21.05 1.94 74.48
C THR A 3 20.23 1.59 73.22
N ILE A 4 18.97 2.00 73.27
CA ILE A 4 17.92 1.93 72.25
C ILE A 4 17.89 3.28 71.49
N LEU A 5 17.24 3.27 70.31
CA LEU A 5 16.55 4.38 69.59
C LEU A 5 17.33 5.00 68.39
N PRO A 6 16.70 5.61 67.35
CA PRO A 6 15.29 5.59 66.89
C PRO A 6 15.07 5.21 65.40
N LEU A 7 13.77 5.05 65.12
CA LEU A 7 13.04 5.06 63.86
C LEU A 7 13.41 6.20 62.89
N LEU A 8 13.56 5.92 61.58
CA LEU A 8 13.35 6.89 60.49
C LEU A 8 12.63 6.23 59.32
N LEU A 9 11.34 6.55 59.23
CA LEU A 9 10.41 6.21 58.18
C LEU A 9 10.83 6.93 56.89
N SER A 10 11.46 6.22 55.95
CA SER A 10 11.82 6.78 54.64
C SER A 10 10.79 6.34 53.60
N PHE A 11 9.94 7.29 53.26
CA PHE A 11 9.04 7.30 52.12
C PHE A 11 9.84 6.99 50.83
N VAL A 12 9.55 5.87 50.17
CA VAL A 12 9.85 5.73 48.74
C VAL A 12 8.51 5.64 48.03
N PHE A 13 8.03 6.82 47.61
CA PHE A 13 6.96 6.92 46.62
C PHE A 13 7.43 6.16 45.37
N GLN A 14 6.73 5.09 45.05
CA GLN A 14 6.90 4.39 43.79
C GLN A 14 6.63 5.38 42.66
N LEU A 15 7.65 5.71 41.86
CA LEU A 15 7.44 6.26 40.53
C LEU A 15 6.77 5.16 39.69
N SER A 16 5.45 5.18 39.62
CA SER A 16 4.72 4.51 38.54
C SER A 16 4.95 5.29 37.26
N ALA A 17 6.03 4.95 36.55
CA ALA A 17 6.29 5.44 35.21
C ALA A 17 5.20 4.94 34.25
N SER A 18 4.32 5.85 33.83
CA SER A 18 3.41 5.67 32.69
C SER A 18 4.23 5.60 31.39
N ALA A 19 4.72 4.41 31.03
CA ALA A 19 5.53 4.17 29.84
C ALA A 19 4.72 3.71 28.61
N GLN A 20 3.40 3.62 28.69
CA GLN A 20 2.60 2.94 27.65
C GLN A 20 2.03 3.85 26.54
N ASN A 21 2.20 5.18 26.59
CA ASN A 21 1.57 6.09 25.61
C ASN A 21 2.54 6.78 24.63
N ASN A 22 3.84 6.82 24.92
CA ASN A 22 4.79 7.63 24.12
C ASN A 22 5.11 7.03 22.74
N GLY A 23 5.22 5.69 22.63
CA GLY A 23 5.58 5.04 21.35
C GLY A 23 4.52 5.19 20.25
N LYS A 24 3.23 5.11 20.61
CA LYS A 24 2.10 5.27 19.68
C LYS A 24 2.01 6.71 19.17
N VAL A 25 2.19 7.68 20.07
CA VAL A 25 2.18 9.11 19.72
C VAL A 25 3.33 9.46 18.77
N VAL A 26 4.55 9.01 19.05
CA VAL A 26 5.72 9.25 18.18
C VAL A 26 5.52 8.61 16.79
N HIS A 27 5.00 7.38 16.72
CA HIS A 27 4.75 6.71 15.45
C HIS A 27 3.69 7.43 14.60
N LEU A 28 2.61 7.91 15.21
CA LEU A 28 1.57 8.68 14.54
C LEU A 28 2.10 10.03 14.02
N GLN A 29 2.90 10.73 14.82
CA GLN A 29 3.53 12.00 14.43
C GLN A 29 4.47 11.81 13.23
N GLN A 30 5.32 10.78 13.26
CA GLN A 30 6.19 10.43 12.13
C GLN A 30 5.39 10.08 10.87
N LYS A 31 4.30 9.32 11.02
CA LYS A 31 3.43 8.96 9.91
C LYS A 31 2.72 10.19 9.30
N ASN A 32 2.26 11.12 10.12
CA ASN A 32 1.62 12.36 9.64
C ASN A 32 2.61 13.26 8.91
N LYS A 33 3.81 13.44 9.49
CA LYS A 33 4.89 14.18 8.84
C LYS A 33 5.26 13.58 7.48
N LEU A 34 5.34 12.24 7.40
CA LEU A 34 5.59 11.57 6.12
C LEU A 34 4.45 11.82 5.13
N LYS A 35 3.18 11.73 5.56
CA LYS A 35 2.03 12.05 4.69
C LYS A 35 2.12 13.47 4.13
N GLU A 36 2.37 14.46 4.96
CA GLU A 36 2.52 15.86 4.53
C GLU A 36 3.66 16.02 3.51
N GLN A 37 4.78 15.37 3.77
CA GLN A 37 5.92 15.35 2.84
C GLN A 37 5.54 14.70 1.51
N LEU A 38 4.81 13.59 1.52
CA LEU A 38 4.40 12.84 0.34
C LEU A 38 3.35 13.58 -0.49
N SER A 39 2.45 14.33 0.15
CA SER A 39 1.44 15.14 -0.54
C SER A 39 2.05 16.17 -1.49
N ARG A 40 3.31 16.58 -1.30
CA ARG A 40 4.01 17.51 -2.19
C ARG A 40 4.35 16.95 -3.57
N PHE A 41 4.25 15.63 -3.75
CA PHE A 41 4.48 14.97 -5.04
C PHE A 41 3.20 14.76 -5.85
N LEU A 42 2.05 15.04 -5.26
CA LEU A 42 0.76 14.94 -5.92
C LEU A 42 0.53 16.12 -6.86
N ASP A 43 -0.26 15.88 -7.90
CA ASP A 43 -0.77 16.96 -8.75
C ASP A 43 -1.68 17.89 -7.89
N LYS A 44 -1.86 19.16 -8.33
CA LYS A 44 -2.47 20.22 -7.51
C LYS A 44 -3.89 19.91 -7.02
N ASP A 45 -4.65 19.13 -7.79
CA ASP A 45 -6.03 18.72 -7.52
C ASP A 45 -6.13 17.35 -6.83
N GLN A 46 -4.98 16.74 -6.50
CA GLN A 46 -4.93 15.42 -5.89
C GLN A 46 -4.71 15.45 -4.38
N VAL A 47 -5.36 14.51 -3.70
CA VAL A 47 -5.17 14.15 -2.31
C VAL A 47 -4.60 12.74 -2.20
N LEU A 48 -3.90 12.46 -1.09
CA LEU A 48 -3.26 11.17 -0.85
C LEU A 48 -4.30 10.10 -0.49
N LEU A 49 -4.47 9.10 -1.34
CA LEU A 49 -5.36 7.95 -1.11
C LEU A 49 -4.68 6.89 -0.23
N ASP A 50 -3.51 6.40 -0.64
CA ASP A 50 -2.74 5.39 0.09
C ASP A 50 -1.25 5.49 -0.25
N PHE A 51 -0.40 4.93 0.60
CA PHE A 51 1.02 4.77 0.32
C PHE A 51 1.62 3.55 1.02
N LYS A 52 2.71 3.03 0.46
CA LYS A 52 3.57 2.01 1.06
C LYS A 52 5.02 2.39 0.93
N THR A 53 5.80 2.04 1.95
CA THR A 53 7.25 2.23 2.00
C THR A 53 7.97 0.89 1.92
N GLY A 54 9.00 0.79 1.10
CA GLY A 54 9.87 -0.39 1.04
C GLY A 54 10.85 -0.28 -0.13
N ASP A 55 11.74 -1.27 -0.26
CA ASP A 55 12.79 -1.25 -1.29
C ASP A 55 12.23 -1.66 -2.66
N LEU A 56 12.06 -0.69 -3.56
CA LEU A 56 11.45 -0.90 -4.87
C LEU A 56 12.49 -1.21 -5.94
N ASN A 57 13.73 -0.71 -5.78
CA ASN A 57 14.81 -0.83 -6.77
C ASN A 57 15.94 -1.80 -6.35
N ASN A 58 15.80 -2.50 -5.22
CA ASN A 58 16.79 -3.36 -4.58
C ASN A 58 18.10 -2.64 -4.17
N ASP A 59 18.03 -1.37 -3.77
CA ASP A 59 19.21 -0.62 -3.29
C ASP A 59 19.36 -0.61 -1.76
N GLY A 60 18.45 -1.28 -1.05
CA GLY A 60 18.43 -1.38 0.42
C GLY A 60 17.87 -0.15 1.12
N LYS A 61 17.39 0.87 0.41
CA LYS A 61 16.78 2.07 0.99
C LYS A 61 15.25 1.99 0.92
N PRO A 62 14.55 2.64 1.86
CA PRO A 62 13.09 2.71 1.82
C PRO A 62 12.65 3.69 0.72
N ASP A 63 12.08 3.17 -0.36
CA ASP A 63 11.37 3.92 -1.38
C ASP A 63 9.87 4.03 -1.03
N VAL A 64 9.10 4.74 -1.86
CA VAL A 64 7.65 4.93 -1.65
C VAL A 64 6.87 4.68 -2.93
N ILE A 65 5.75 3.96 -2.78
CA ILE A 65 4.63 3.97 -3.72
C ILE A 65 3.53 4.78 -3.08
N LEU A 66 3.03 5.80 -3.76
CA LEU A 66 1.86 6.56 -3.31
C LEU A 66 0.81 6.63 -4.41
N ILE A 67 -0.45 6.72 -4.00
CA ILE A 67 -1.60 6.86 -4.87
C ILE A 67 -2.25 8.20 -4.58
N GLY A 68 -2.31 9.06 -5.59
CA GLY A 68 -3.11 10.27 -5.60
C GLY A 68 -4.49 10.01 -6.18
N THR A 69 -5.49 10.73 -5.69
CA THR A 69 -6.85 10.75 -6.24
C THR A 69 -7.43 12.17 -6.16
N THR A 70 -8.48 12.47 -6.92
CA THR A 70 -9.21 13.75 -6.80
C THR A 70 -10.36 13.61 -5.80
N GLU A 71 -10.95 14.72 -5.35
CA GLU A 71 -12.06 14.69 -4.38
C GLU A 71 -13.28 13.90 -4.89
N THR A 72 -13.55 13.96 -6.19
CA THR A 72 -14.72 13.30 -6.78
C THR A 72 -14.46 11.84 -7.16
N ASP A 73 -13.23 11.44 -7.51
CA ASP A 73 -12.79 10.06 -7.81
C ASP A 73 -13.80 9.17 -8.58
N ASN A 74 -14.59 9.77 -9.47
CA ASN A 74 -15.67 9.08 -10.20
C ASN A 74 -15.23 8.62 -11.60
N GLU A 75 -14.05 9.07 -12.05
CA GLU A 75 -13.44 8.74 -13.33
C GLU A 75 -12.01 8.23 -13.12
N LYS A 76 -11.28 7.90 -14.19
CA LYS A 76 -9.88 7.43 -14.13
C LYS A 76 -8.92 8.53 -13.67
N ASN A 77 -9.04 8.96 -12.42
CA ASN A 77 -8.36 10.11 -11.83
C ASN A 77 -7.28 9.71 -10.82
N ARG A 78 -7.14 8.40 -10.57
CA ARG A 78 -6.12 7.87 -9.66
C ARG A 78 -4.79 7.76 -10.37
N LYS A 79 -3.76 8.33 -9.76
CA LYS A 79 -2.39 8.29 -10.28
C LYS A 79 -1.47 7.67 -9.26
N VAL A 80 -0.74 6.66 -9.70
CA VAL A 80 0.29 6.00 -8.92
C VAL A 80 1.61 6.68 -9.20
N TYR A 81 2.39 6.95 -8.16
CA TYR A 81 3.73 7.51 -8.24
C TYR A 81 4.71 6.54 -7.60
N LEU A 82 5.84 6.30 -8.28
CA LEU A 82 7.00 5.60 -7.72
C LEU A 82 8.05 6.62 -7.34
N LEU A 83 8.46 6.62 -6.08
CA LEU A 83 9.38 7.58 -5.50
C LEU A 83 10.58 6.87 -4.93
N ILE A 84 11.76 7.14 -5.47
CA ILE A 84 13.00 6.51 -5.03
C ILE A 84 13.75 7.41 -4.06
N CYS A 85 14.29 6.82 -3.00
CA CYS A 85 15.11 7.51 -2.02
C CYS A 85 16.43 7.99 -2.65
N VAL A 86 16.66 9.30 -2.62
CA VAL A 86 17.88 9.95 -3.15
C VAL A 86 18.74 10.59 -2.06
N GLY A 87 18.33 10.47 -0.79
CA GLY A 87 19.02 11.00 0.37
C GLY A 87 18.18 10.84 1.63
N LYS A 88 18.68 11.32 2.78
CA LYS A 88 17.94 11.24 4.05
C LYS A 88 16.57 11.91 3.91
N ASP A 89 15.52 11.10 3.96
CA ASP A 89 14.12 11.52 3.77
C ASP A 89 13.91 12.38 2.51
N SER A 90 14.67 12.13 1.44
CA SER A 90 14.53 12.84 0.17
C SER A 90 14.17 11.85 -0.93
N PHE A 91 13.13 12.20 -1.69
CA PHE A 91 12.57 11.32 -2.70
C PHE A 91 12.51 12.00 -4.06
N LYS A 92 12.66 11.21 -5.12
CA LYS A 92 12.46 11.63 -6.50
C LYS A 92 11.38 10.77 -7.15
N VAL A 93 10.40 11.40 -7.80
CA VAL A 93 9.45 10.69 -8.67
C VAL A 93 10.21 10.14 -9.87
N THR A 94 10.18 8.82 -10.04
CA THR A 94 10.88 8.14 -11.14
C THR A 94 9.94 7.61 -12.21
N ALA A 95 8.67 7.37 -11.88
CA ALA A 95 7.65 6.92 -12.82
C ALA A 95 6.25 7.20 -12.24
N THR A 96 5.27 7.37 -13.13
CA THR A 96 3.85 7.53 -12.76
C THR A 96 2.96 6.71 -13.68
N ASN A 97 1.78 6.30 -13.21
CA ASN A 97 0.78 5.62 -14.03
C ASN A 97 -0.65 5.96 -13.58
N SER A 98 -1.53 6.34 -14.52
CA SER A 98 -2.92 6.74 -14.23
C SER A 98 -3.98 5.71 -14.70
N ASN A 99 -3.56 4.51 -15.10
CA ASN A 99 -4.44 3.49 -15.70
C ASN A 99 -4.54 2.20 -14.86
N ILE A 100 -3.60 1.96 -13.94
CA ILE A 100 -3.56 0.70 -13.17
C ILE A 100 -4.73 0.59 -12.19
N ILE A 101 -5.10 1.69 -11.52
CA ILE A 101 -6.09 1.69 -10.44
C ILE A 101 -7.41 2.29 -10.96
N GLY A 102 -8.50 1.54 -10.82
CA GLY A 102 -9.85 2.01 -11.14
C GLY A 102 -10.35 3.06 -10.15
N CYS A 103 -11.25 3.93 -10.61
CA CYS A 103 -11.91 4.99 -9.82
C CYS A 103 -12.70 4.46 -8.62
N ALA A 104 -13.05 5.31 -7.65
CA ALA A 104 -13.77 4.92 -6.43
C ALA A 104 -15.14 4.26 -6.65
N VAL A 105 -15.72 4.38 -7.84
CA VAL A 105 -17.01 3.76 -8.20
C VAL A 105 -16.88 2.69 -9.29
N CYS A 106 -15.66 2.43 -9.76
CA CYS A 106 -15.41 1.57 -10.91
C CYS A 106 -15.45 0.06 -10.59
N GLY A 107 -15.62 -0.32 -9.32
CA GLY A 107 -15.69 -1.72 -8.88
C GLY A 107 -17.01 -2.39 -9.24
N GLY A 108 -18.04 -1.63 -9.63
CA GLY A 108 -19.38 -2.15 -9.89
C GLY A 108 -20.22 -2.28 -8.63
N ALA A 109 -21.47 -2.73 -8.81
CA ALA A 109 -22.54 -2.59 -7.82
C ALA A 109 -22.27 -3.22 -6.44
N GLY A 110 -21.40 -4.24 -6.34
CA GLY A 110 -21.09 -4.85 -5.05
C GLY A 110 -19.71 -4.52 -4.49
N ALA A 111 -18.72 -4.19 -5.32
CA ALA A 111 -17.38 -3.87 -4.83
C ALA A 111 -17.21 -2.38 -4.45
N GLY A 112 -17.95 -1.47 -5.10
CA GLY A 112 -17.78 -0.02 -4.93
C GLY A 112 -16.42 0.42 -5.46
N ASP A 113 -15.51 0.77 -4.55
CA ASP A 113 -14.11 1.10 -4.89
C ASP A 113 -13.33 -0.16 -5.24
N PRO A 114 -12.82 -0.35 -6.46
CA PRO A 114 -12.10 -1.56 -6.81
C PRO A 114 -10.77 -1.70 -6.08
N TYR A 115 -10.10 -0.62 -5.67
CA TYR A 115 -8.79 -0.67 -5.02
C TYR A 115 -8.85 -1.36 -3.66
N ARG A 116 -7.95 -2.33 -3.43
CA ARG A 116 -7.85 -3.05 -2.15
C ARG A 116 -6.56 -2.78 -1.41
N LYS A 117 -5.42 -2.92 -2.10
CA LYS A 117 -4.11 -2.74 -1.48
C LYS A 117 -2.97 -2.68 -2.49
N ILE A 118 -1.91 -1.99 -2.10
CA ILE A 118 -0.55 -2.22 -2.58
C ILE A 118 0.08 -3.36 -1.76
N VAL A 119 0.69 -4.31 -2.43
CA VAL A 119 1.53 -5.35 -1.82
C VAL A 119 2.96 -5.14 -2.29
N LEU A 120 3.89 -5.03 -1.33
CA LEU A 120 5.31 -4.97 -1.61
C LEU A 120 5.90 -6.38 -1.67
N SER A 121 6.91 -6.54 -2.52
CA SER A 121 7.70 -7.77 -2.66
C SER A 121 9.15 -7.38 -2.89
N LYS A 122 10.08 -8.36 -2.83
CA LYS A 122 11.50 -8.09 -3.04
C LYS A 122 11.75 -7.50 -4.44
N GLY A 123 12.07 -6.20 -4.50
CA GLY A 123 12.34 -5.47 -5.73
C GLY A 123 11.13 -5.32 -6.64
N GLY A 124 9.92 -5.26 -6.08
CA GLY A 124 8.70 -5.18 -6.86
C GLY A 124 7.47 -4.92 -6.02
N PHE A 125 6.34 -4.74 -6.70
CA PHE A 125 5.07 -4.41 -6.06
C PHE A 125 3.91 -4.91 -6.90
N SER A 126 2.73 -5.00 -6.28
CA SER A 126 1.50 -5.30 -6.99
C SER A 126 0.31 -4.52 -6.44
N PHE A 127 -0.68 -4.31 -7.30
CA PHE A 127 -1.97 -3.75 -6.92
C PHE A 127 -3.00 -4.87 -6.96
N VAL A 128 -3.79 -4.97 -5.89
CA VAL A 128 -4.93 -5.88 -5.82
C VAL A 128 -6.20 -5.06 -5.94
N GLN A 129 -7.07 -5.48 -6.85
CA GLN A 129 -8.36 -4.85 -7.08
C GLN A 129 -9.48 -5.90 -7.09
N LEU A 130 -10.70 -5.50 -6.74
CA LEU A 130 -11.88 -6.36 -6.72
C LEU A 130 -13.01 -5.68 -7.48
N TYR A 131 -13.58 -6.39 -8.45
CA TYR A 131 -14.70 -5.94 -9.26
C TYR A 131 -15.89 -6.87 -9.12
N GLY A 132 -17.06 -6.37 -9.50
CA GLY A 132 -18.30 -7.12 -9.63
C GLY A 132 -19.22 -7.01 -8.42
N ALA A 133 -20.20 -7.91 -8.36
CA ALA A 133 -21.21 -7.97 -7.30
C ALA A 133 -21.23 -9.37 -6.69
N SER A 134 -22.22 -10.19 -7.04
CA SER A 134 -22.24 -11.61 -6.69
C SER A 134 -21.18 -12.38 -7.48
N ASP A 135 -21.07 -12.10 -8.78
CA ASP A 135 -19.93 -12.54 -9.58
C ASP A 135 -18.80 -11.54 -9.37
N LYS A 136 -17.68 -12.03 -8.86
CA LYS A 136 -16.53 -11.23 -8.44
C LYS A 136 -15.31 -11.57 -9.28
N THR A 137 -14.50 -10.56 -9.54
CA THR A 137 -13.19 -10.73 -10.17
C THR A 137 -12.15 -9.94 -9.38
N GLU A 138 -11.22 -10.66 -8.75
CA GLU A 138 -10.02 -10.08 -8.14
C GLU A 138 -8.91 -10.01 -9.19
N THR A 139 -8.31 -8.84 -9.39
CA THR A 139 -7.15 -8.68 -10.27
C THR A 139 -5.89 -8.37 -9.46
N THR A 140 -4.77 -8.97 -9.87
CA THR A 140 -3.43 -8.70 -9.31
C THR A 140 -2.49 -8.35 -10.44
N ILE A 141 -2.05 -7.09 -10.48
CA ILE A 141 -1.10 -6.59 -11.47
C ILE A 141 0.21 -6.30 -10.74
N ALA A 142 1.29 -7.00 -11.10
CA ALA A 142 2.57 -6.91 -10.43
C ALA A 142 3.70 -6.46 -11.35
N PHE A 143 4.59 -5.61 -10.83
CA PHE A 143 5.77 -5.11 -11.52
C PHE A 143 7.02 -5.44 -10.72
N LYS A 144 8.12 -5.73 -11.43
CA LYS A 144 9.41 -6.06 -10.84
C LYS A 144 10.51 -5.19 -11.45
N TYR A 145 11.41 -4.72 -10.60
CA TYR A 145 12.56 -3.94 -11.01
C TYR A 145 13.54 -4.78 -11.82
N ASN A 146 14.01 -4.22 -12.93
CA ASN A 146 15.10 -4.75 -13.72
C ASN A 146 16.31 -3.82 -13.56
N PRO A 147 17.41 -4.27 -12.90
CA PRO A 147 18.57 -3.42 -12.64
C PRO A 147 19.34 -3.03 -13.92
N LYS A 148 19.35 -3.89 -14.94
CA LYS A 148 20.02 -3.59 -16.21
C LYS A 148 19.32 -2.46 -16.96
N ARG A 149 17.99 -2.43 -16.90
CA ARG A 149 17.14 -1.45 -17.59
C ARG A 149 16.68 -0.30 -16.70
N LYS A 150 17.04 -0.33 -15.41
CA LYS A 150 16.71 0.67 -14.39
C LYS A 150 15.23 1.07 -14.37
N SER A 151 14.33 0.10 -14.49
CA SER A 151 12.88 0.33 -14.55
C SER A 151 12.08 -0.88 -14.08
N TRP A 152 10.77 -0.71 -13.86
CA TRP A 152 9.85 -1.74 -13.39
C TRP A 152 9.02 -2.28 -14.56
N PHE A 153 9.02 -3.60 -14.70
CA PHE A 153 8.35 -4.29 -15.80
C PHE A 153 7.25 -5.19 -15.30
N LEU A 154 6.18 -5.31 -16.08
CA LEU A 154 5.09 -6.22 -15.80
C LEU A 154 5.65 -7.63 -15.59
N SER A 155 5.24 -8.26 -14.50
CA SER A 155 5.70 -9.58 -14.08
C SER A 155 4.55 -10.54 -13.78
N LYS A 156 3.35 -9.99 -13.55
CA LYS A 156 2.12 -10.75 -13.38
C LYS A 156 0.92 -9.87 -13.72
N ASN A 157 -0.06 -10.46 -14.39
CA ASN A 157 -1.41 -9.93 -14.51
C ASN A 157 -2.37 -11.11 -14.37
N ASN A 158 -2.84 -11.33 -13.14
CA ASN A 158 -3.64 -12.49 -12.76
C ASN A 158 -5.05 -12.05 -12.39
N MET A 159 -6.05 -12.82 -12.79
CA MET A 159 -7.45 -12.62 -12.45
C MET A 159 -7.98 -13.86 -11.77
N ARG A 160 -8.69 -13.69 -10.66
CA ARG A 160 -9.40 -14.75 -9.94
C ARG A 160 -10.88 -14.41 -9.95
N SER A 161 -11.68 -15.20 -10.65
CA SER A 161 -13.11 -15.00 -10.78
C SER A 161 -13.87 -16.09 -10.01
N TYR A 162 -14.93 -15.68 -9.30
CA TYR A 162 -15.76 -16.56 -8.49
C TYR A 162 -17.15 -15.96 -8.28
N SER A 163 -18.17 -16.79 -8.06
CA SER A 163 -19.51 -16.33 -7.70
C SER A 163 -19.78 -16.53 -6.22
N SER A 164 -20.48 -15.59 -5.59
CA SER A 164 -21.02 -15.72 -4.22
C SER A 164 -22.48 -16.18 -4.21
N ARG A 165 -23.04 -16.55 -5.37
CA ARG A 165 -24.39 -17.08 -5.50
C ARG A 165 -24.48 -18.51 -4.95
N PRO A 166 -25.42 -18.82 -4.04
CA PRO A 166 -25.57 -20.18 -3.50
C PRO A 166 -25.81 -21.23 -4.60
N GLU A 167 -26.58 -20.88 -5.63
CA GLU A 167 -26.90 -21.76 -6.77
C GLU A 167 -25.67 -22.15 -7.60
N GLU A 168 -24.60 -21.35 -7.58
CA GLU A 168 -23.33 -21.66 -8.25
C GLU A 168 -22.34 -22.40 -7.35
N ASN A 169 -22.65 -22.51 -6.04
CA ASN A 169 -21.80 -23.09 -5.02
C ASN A 169 -22.52 -24.23 -4.24
N PRO A 170 -22.96 -25.29 -4.93
CA PRO A 170 -23.58 -26.43 -4.26
C PRO A 170 -22.59 -27.03 -3.24
N GLY A 171 -23.06 -27.29 -2.03
CA GLY A 171 -22.21 -27.79 -0.94
C GLY A 171 -21.36 -26.72 -0.23
N ASN A 172 -21.64 -25.42 -0.44
CA ASN A 172 -20.91 -24.29 0.16
C ASN A 172 -19.44 -24.18 -0.27
N GLU A 173 -19.06 -24.81 -1.40
CA GLU A 173 -17.72 -24.68 -1.96
C GLU A 173 -17.71 -23.62 -3.07
N ILE A 174 -16.86 -22.60 -2.89
CA ILE A 174 -16.68 -21.53 -3.90
C ILE A 174 -15.70 -21.98 -4.97
N LYS A 175 -16.20 -22.11 -6.20
CA LYS A 175 -15.34 -22.38 -7.37
C LYS A 175 -14.62 -21.11 -7.79
N VAL A 176 -13.29 -21.19 -7.87
CA VAL A 176 -12.44 -20.07 -8.29
C VAL A 176 -11.76 -20.42 -9.61
N VAL A 177 -11.98 -19.60 -10.63
CA VAL A 177 -11.28 -19.69 -11.92
C VAL A 177 -10.13 -18.69 -11.92
N GLN A 178 -8.93 -19.16 -12.22
CA GLN A 178 -7.75 -18.30 -12.35
C GLN A 178 -7.30 -18.18 -13.80
N THR A 179 -7.10 -16.94 -14.26
CA THR A 179 -6.58 -16.65 -15.59
C THR A 179 -5.42 -15.67 -15.52
N GLU A 180 -4.43 -15.87 -16.38
CA GLU A 180 -3.32 -14.93 -16.53
C GLU A 180 -3.39 -14.28 -17.90
N SER A 181 -3.31 -12.95 -17.93
CA SER A 181 -3.31 -12.17 -19.16
C SER A 181 -1.93 -11.52 -19.39
N ARG A 182 -1.71 -11.03 -20.61
CA ARG A 182 -0.51 -10.28 -21.01
C ARG A 182 0.82 -10.98 -20.75
N LYS A 183 0.86 -12.32 -20.72
CA LYS A 183 2.11 -13.08 -20.52
C LYS A 183 3.20 -12.69 -21.53
N GLY A 184 2.81 -12.40 -22.76
CA GLY A 184 3.71 -11.95 -23.82
C GLY A 184 4.44 -10.63 -23.52
N ASP A 185 3.89 -9.82 -22.61
CA ASP A 185 4.42 -8.51 -22.22
C ASP A 185 5.33 -8.58 -20.99
N TYR A 186 5.44 -9.74 -20.35
CA TYR A 186 6.20 -9.87 -19.11
C TYR A 186 7.69 -9.57 -19.35
N GLY A 187 8.26 -8.74 -18.49
CA GLY A 187 9.62 -8.22 -18.64
C GLY A 187 9.80 -7.19 -19.76
N LYS A 188 8.75 -6.85 -20.52
CA LYS A 188 8.79 -5.93 -21.67
C LYS A 188 8.04 -4.64 -21.39
N LEU A 189 6.79 -4.74 -20.95
CA LEU A 189 5.91 -3.60 -20.67
C LEU A 189 6.33 -2.92 -19.37
N LYS A 190 6.68 -1.64 -19.45
CA LYS A 190 7.02 -0.85 -18.27
C LYS A 190 5.79 -0.49 -17.46
N PHE A 191 6.01 -0.18 -16.19
CA PHE A 191 5.00 0.39 -15.31
C PHE A 191 4.35 1.66 -15.88
N GLU A 192 5.12 2.63 -16.35
CA GLU A 192 4.60 3.91 -16.91
C GLU A 192 3.73 3.72 -18.16
N ASP A 193 3.94 2.62 -18.89
CA ASP A 193 3.28 2.33 -20.17
C ASP A 193 2.03 1.43 -20.01
N TYR A 194 1.78 0.89 -18.81
CA TYR A 194 0.65 -0.01 -18.58
C TYR A 194 -0.69 0.72 -18.76
N ARG A 195 -1.59 0.14 -19.55
CA ARG A 195 -2.96 0.61 -19.82
C ARG A 195 -3.97 -0.50 -19.65
#